data_AF-A0A8D7B2A2-F1
#
_entry.id   AF-A0A8D7B2A2-F1
#
_cell.length_a   1.000
_cell.length_b   1.000
_cell.length_c   1.000
_cell.angle_alpha   90.00
_cell.angle_beta   90.00
_cell.angle_gamma   90.00
#
_symmetry.space_group_name_H-M   'P 1'
#
loop_
_entity.id
_entity.type
_entity.pdbx_description
1 polymer ?
#
loop_
_entity_poly.entity_id
_entity_poly.type
_entity_poly.pdbx_seq_one_letter_code
_entity_poly.pdbx_strand_id
1 'polypeptide(L)' 'MKELTTTQYDGTRGIQDHILNMADKATKLKTLGMNVDESFLVQFILNSLPSQFGPFKIHYNTNKDK' A
#
# COMPACT_ATOMS: atom_id res chain seq x y z
N MET A 1 -9.91 3.73 -7.74
CA MET A 1 -8.62 3.13 -8.19
C MET A 1 -7.49 4.13 -8.38
N LYS A 2 -7.65 5.23 -9.14
CA LYS A 2 -6.59 6.24 -9.36
C LYS A 2 -5.91 6.72 -8.07
N GLU A 3 -6.68 6.91 -7.00
CA GLU A 3 -6.19 7.30 -5.68
C GLU A 3 -5.10 6.36 -5.14
N LEU A 4 -5.27 5.04 -5.25
CA LEU A 4 -4.31 4.07 -4.73
C LEU A 4 -3.07 3.94 -5.63
N THR A 5 -3.24 4.06 -6.94
CA THR A 5 -2.13 3.89 -7.90
C THR A 5 -1.23 5.11 -8.01
N THR A 6 -1.71 6.29 -7.62
CA THR A 6 -0.95 7.56 -7.68
C THR A 6 -0.40 8.00 -6.34
N THR A 7 -0.89 7.44 -5.23
CA THR A 7 -0.35 7.73 -3.91
C THR A 7 1.05 7.13 -3.80
N GLN A 8 2.04 7.97 -3.49
CA GLN A 8 3.44 7.59 -3.27
C GLN A 8 3.85 8.07 -1.87
N TYR A 9 4.75 7.34 -1.24
CA TYR A 9 5.33 7.76 0.03
C TYR A 9 6.33 8.89 -0.22
N ASP A 10 6.09 10.03 0.43
CA ASP A 10 6.86 11.26 0.24
C ASP A 10 8.08 11.39 1.18
N GLY A 11 8.27 10.44 2.10
CA GLY A 11 9.37 10.46 3.06
C GLY A 11 9.20 11.44 4.22
N THR A 12 8.10 12.18 4.30
CA THR A 12 7.89 13.22 5.32
C THR A 12 7.24 12.70 6.59
N ARG A 13 6.35 11.71 6.47
CA ARG A 13 5.66 11.04 7.59
C ARG A 13 6.20 9.64 7.80
N GLY A 14 5.83 8.98 8.90
CA GLY A 14 6.24 7.60 9.13
C GLY A 14 5.66 6.65 8.09
N ILE A 15 6.36 5.55 7.79
CA ILE A 15 5.85 4.50 6.91
C ILE A 15 4.53 3.90 7.43
N GLN A 16 4.35 3.84 8.75
CA GLN A 16 3.11 3.39 9.37
C GLN A 16 1.94 4.34 9.05
N ASP A 17 2.16 5.65 9.11
CA ASP A 17 1.15 6.65 8.75
C ASP A 17 0.74 6.52 7.29
N HIS A 18 1.71 6.25 6.41
CA HIS A 18 1.45 6.02 4.99
C HIS A 18 0.61 4.77 4.75
N ILE A 19 0.91 3.67 5.44
CA ILE A 19 0.13 2.42 5.39
C ILE A 19 -1.31 2.66 5.85
N LEU A 20 -1.49 3.37 6.98
CA LEU A 20 -2.82 3.71 7.50
C LEU A 20 -3.61 4.59 6.52
N ASN A 21 -2.96 5.59 5.91
CA ASN A 21 -3.58 6.43 4.89
C ASN A 21 -4.02 5.62 3.65
N MET A 22 -3.20 4.68 3.19
CA MET A 22 -3.55 3.77 2.08
C MET A 22 -4.74 2.87 2.43
N ALA A 23 -4.79 2.33 3.65
CA ALA A 23 -5.89 1.50 4.14
C ALA A 23 -7.21 2.29 4.30
N ASP A 24 -7.14 3.53 4.79
CA ASP A 24 -8.29 4.44 4.87
C ASP A 24 -8.83 4.77 3.46
N LYS A 25 -7.95 5.06 2.50
CA LYS A 25 -8.35 5.26 1.09
C LYS A 25 -9.05 4.02 0.51
N ALA A 26 -8.55 2.82 0.77
CA ALA A 26 -9.18 1.58 0.32
C ALA A 26 -10.57 1.38 0.96
N THR A 27 -10.70 1.70 2.26
CA THR A 27 -11.98 1.65 2.98
C THR A 27 -12.99 2.62 2.36
N LYS A 28 -12.56 3.86 2.07
CA LYS A 28 -13.41 4.85 1.38
C LYS A 28 -13.84 4.36 -0.01
N LEU A 29 -12.94 3.79 -0.80
CA LEU A 29 -13.28 3.22 -2.11
C LEU A 29 -14.30 2.09 -1.99
N LYS A 30 -14.18 1.23 -0.96
CA LYS A 30 -15.15 0.16 -0.68
C LYS A 30 -16.56 0.71 -0.41
N THR A 31 -16.69 1.82 0.32
CA THR A 31 -17.99 2.48 0.55
C THR A 31 -18.62 3.02 -0.74
N LEU A 32 -17.81 3.30 -1.76
CA LEU A 32 -18.25 3.74 -3.09
C LEU A 32 -18.52 2.55 -4.05
N GLY A 33 -18.55 1.32 -3.55
CA GLY A 33 -18.76 0.11 -4.36
C GLY A 33 -17.51 -0.39 -5.09
N MET A 34 -16.36 0.26 -4.93
CA MET A 34 -15.07 -0.20 -5.46
C MET A 34 -14.35 -1.05 -4.42
N ASN A 35 -14.64 -2.35 -4.43
CA ASN A 35 -13.98 -3.29 -3.54
C ASN A 35 -12.51 -3.47 -3.96
N VAL A 36 -11.59 -3.29 -3.02
CA VAL A 36 -10.16 -3.57 -3.20
C VAL A 36 -9.83 -4.76 -2.32
N ASP A 37 -9.44 -5.86 -2.96
CA ASP A 37 -9.00 -7.05 -2.22
C ASP A 37 -7.72 -6.76 -1.44
N GLU A 38 -7.58 -7.41 -0.29
CA GLU A 38 -6.48 -7.16 0.64
C GLU A 38 -5.11 -7.44 -0.01
N SER A 39 -5.01 -8.47 -0.86
CA SER A 39 -3.77 -8.78 -1.56
C SER A 39 -3.35 -7.68 -2.53
N PHE A 40 -4.31 -7.02 -3.17
CA PHE A 40 -4.07 -5.87 -4.03
C PHE A 40 -3.72 -4.62 -3.22
N LEU A 41 -4.39 -4.40 -2.08
CA LEU A 41 -4.04 -3.30 -1.18
C LEU A 41 -2.58 -3.38 -0.74
N VAL A 42 -2.11 -4.56 -0.35
CA VAL A 42 -0.70 -4.75 0.02
C VAL A 42 0.22 -4.49 -1.16
N GLN A 43 -0.12 -4.92 -2.37
CA GLN A 43 0.67 -4.60 -3.57
C GLN A 43 0.73 -3.10 -3.83
N PHE A 44 -0.38 -2.37 -3.68
CA PHE A 44 -0.38 -0.91 -3.83
C PHE A 44 0.51 -0.23 -2.79
N ILE A 45 0.45 -0.69 -1.53
CA ILE A 45 1.33 -0.20 -0.46
C ILE A 45 2.79 -0.45 -0.82
N LEU A 46 3.18 -1.67 -1.14
CA LEU A 46 4.57 -2.00 -1.46
C LEU A 46 5.10 -1.27 -2.69
N ASN A 47 4.25 -1.03 -3.70
CA ASN A 47 4.63 -0.30 -4.91
C ASN A 47 4.64 1.22 -4.72
N SER A 48 4.04 1.74 -3.65
CA SER A 48 4.08 3.17 -3.31
C SER A 48 5.33 3.59 -2.53
N LEU A 49 6.14 2.62 -2.09
CA LEU A 49 7.36 2.89 -1.33
C LEU A 49 8.56 3.14 -2.26
N PRO A 50 9.44 4.09 -1.93
CA PRO A 50 10.67 4.34 -2.66
C PRO A 50 11.61 3.12 -2.66
N SER A 51 12.57 3.10 -3.59
CA SER A 51 13.54 2.02 -3.76
C SER A 51 14.37 1.72 -2.50
N GLN A 52 14.56 2.70 -1.60
CA GLN A 52 15.21 2.52 -0.30
C GLN A 52 14.51 1.45 0.59
N PHE A 53 13.21 1.20 0.36
CA PHE A 53 12.45 0.13 1.03
C PHE A 53 12.45 -1.19 0.26
N GLY A 54 13.32 -1.35 -0.75
CA GLY A 54 13.47 -2.58 -1.53
C GLY A 54 13.59 -3.86 -0.68
N PRO A 55 14.43 -3.89 0.38
CA PRO A 55 14.52 -5.05 1.29
C PRO A 55 13.20 -5.39 1.98
N PHE A 56 12.38 -4.40 2.34
CA PHE A 56 11.06 -4.62 2.95
C PHE A 56 10.11 -5.34 1.99
N LYS A 57 10.09 -4.92 0.72
CA LYS A 57 9.29 -5.57 -0.33
C LYS A 57 9.72 -7.01 -0.58
N ILE A 58 11.03 -7.27 -0.64
CA ILE A 58 11.58 -8.62 -0.79
C ILE A 58 11.16 -9.49 0.41
N HIS A 59 11.37 -8.99 1.62
CA HIS A 59 11.04 -9.72 2.86
C HIS A 59 9.56 -10.10 2.94
N TYR A 60 8.66 -9.17 2.63
CA TYR A 60 7.23 -9.46 2.61
C TYR A 60 6.89 -10.56 1.59
N ASN A 61 7.38 -10.45 0.36
CA ASN A 61 7.10 -11.43 -0.69
C ASN A 61 7.60 -12.83 -0.32
N THR A 62 8.83 -12.95 0.20
CA THR A 62 9.40 -14.24 0.62
C THR A 62 8.62 -14.90 1.77
N ASN A 63 8.06 -14.11 2.69
CA ASN A 63 7.23 -14.66 3.78
C ASN A 63 5.80 -14.95 3.34
N LYS A 64 5.28 -14.26 2.33
CA LYS A 64 3.94 -14.51 1.77
C LYS A 64 3.86 -15.88 1.08
N ASP A 65 4.97 -16.37 0.54
CA ASP A 65 5.05 -17.65 -0.18
C ASP A 65 5.31 -18.86 0.75
N LYS A 66 5.29 -18.66 2.07
CA LYS A 66 5.39 -19.71 3.10
C LYS A 66 4.07 -19.93 3.79
#